data_AF-A0A975XHK2-F1
#
_entry.id   AF-A0A975XHK2-F1
#
_cell.length_a   1.000
_cell.length_b   1.000
_cell.length_c   1.000
_cell.angle_alpha   90.00
_cell.angle_beta   90.00
_cell.angle_gamma   90.00
#
_symmetry.space_group_name_H-M   'P 1'
#
loop_
_entity.id
_entity.type
_entity.pdbx_description
1 polymer ?
#
loop_
_entity_poly.entity_id
_entity_poly.type
_entity_poly.pdbx_seq_one_letter_code
_entity_poly.pdbx_strand_id
1 'polypeptide(L)' 'MSLCDLCESQLDRPGHVPPHPQLAISATLRMASGQNAFVYRCASCGQTLLLASDDEEAPDRWTRLDADGWR' A
#
# COMPACT_ATOMS: atom_id res chain seq x y z
N MET A 1 3.63 16.16 4.20
CA MET A 1 2.15 16.08 4.13
C MET A 1 1.73 14.92 5.02
N SER A 2 0.69 15.10 5.84
CA SER A 2 0.15 14.04 6.70
C SER A 2 -0.79 13.12 5.92
N LEU A 3 -0.98 11.91 6.41
CA LEU A 3 -2.04 11.02 5.93
C LEU A 3 -3.42 11.61 6.34
N CYS A 4 -4.46 11.28 5.58
CA CYS A 4 -5.84 11.53 6.00
C CYS A 4 -6.41 10.31 6.71
N ASP A 5 -7.55 10.48 7.39
CA ASP A 5 -8.25 9.43 8.13
C ASP A 5 -8.46 8.15 7.29
N LEU A 6 -8.75 8.29 5.99
CA LEU A 6 -8.86 7.13 5.09
C LEU A 6 -7.55 6.37 4.99
N CYS A 7 -6.44 7.07 4.75
CA CYS A 7 -5.14 6.44 4.65
C CYS A 7 -4.71 5.80 5.97
N GLU A 8 -4.90 6.50 7.09
CA GLU A 8 -4.59 5.98 8.42
C GLU A 8 -5.41 4.72 8.74
N SER A 9 -6.70 4.70 8.35
CA SER A 9 -7.56 3.53 8.53
C SER A 9 -7.13 2.31 7.71
N GLN A 10 -6.34 2.49 6.65
CA GLN A 10 -5.85 1.36 5.86
C GLN A 10 -4.60 0.73 6.43
N LEU A 11 -3.72 1.50 7.07
CA LEU A 11 -2.43 1.00 7.54
C LEU A 11 -2.58 -0.24 8.42
N ASP A 12 -1.66 -1.19 8.26
CA ASP A 12 -1.62 -2.47 8.96
C ASP A 12 -2.83 -3.40 8.74
N ARG A 13 -3.80 -3.03 7.90
CA ARG A 13 -4.89 -3.93 7.56
C ARG A 13 -4.39 -5.04 6.62
N PRO A 14 -4.84 -6.29 6.81
CA PRO A 14 -4.63 -7.35 5.83
C PRO A 14 -5.28 -7.01 4.48
N GLY A 15 -4.52 -7.16 3.41
CA GLY A 15 -4.91 -6.94 2.02
C GLY A 15 -5.61 -8.15 1.41
N HIS A 16 -6.78 -8.50 1.92
CA HIS A 16 -7.63 -9.55 1.32
C HIS A 16 -8.94 -9.00 0.75
N VAL A 17 -9.09 -7.68 0.74
CA VAL A 17 -10.36 -7.01 0.49
C VAL A 17 -10.12 -5.94 -0.59
N PRO A 18 -11.01 -5.79 -1.59
CA PRO A 18 -10.83 -4.76 -2.60
C PRO A 18 -10.56 -3.40 -1.92
N PRO A 19 -9.57 -2.64 -2.42
CA PRO A 19 -9.20 -1.36 -1.83
C PRO A 19 -10.43 -0.44 -1.77
N HIS A 20 -10.48 0.41 -0.75
CA HIS A 20 -11.52 1.45 -0.68
C HIS A 20 -11.61 2.18 -2.02
N PRO A 21 -12.80 2.49 -2.58
CA PRO A 21 -12.95 3.04 -3.93
C PRO A 21 -12.20 4.37 -4.18
N GLN A 22 -11.80 5.06 -3.10
CA GLN A 22 -10.96 6.26 -3.17
C GLN A 22 -9.44 5.98 -3.22
N LEU A 23 -9.03 4.71 -3.24
CA LEU A 23 -7.66 4.25 -3.45
C LEU A 23 -7.58 3.65 -4.85
N ALA A 24 -7.05 4.42 -5.78
CA ALA A 24 -6.87 3.98 -7.15
C ALA A 24 -5.50 3.32 -7.30
N ILE A 25 -5.44 2.19 -8.00
CA ILE A 25 -4.17 1.57 -8.36
C ILE A 25 -3.39 2.52 -9.27
N SER A 26 -2.13 2.76 -8.92
CA SER A 26 -1.24 3.66 -9.65
C SER A 26 -0.10 2.92 -10.33
N ALA A 27 0.40 1.84 -9.74
CA ALA A 27 1.46 1.01 -10.30
C ALA A 27 1.48 -0.38 -9.65
N THR A 28 2.16 -1.33 -10.30
CA THR A 28 2.57 -2.60 -9.72
C THR A 28 4.08 -2.68 -9.81
N LEU A 29 4.75 -2.88 -8.68
CA LEU A 29 6.18 -3.01 -8.54
C LEU A 29 6.52 -4.48 -8.30
N ARG A 30 7.65 -4.93 -8.83
CA ARG A 30 8.19 -6.25 -8.52
C ARG A 30 9.27 -6.11 -7.47
N MET A 31 9.09 -6.78 -6.34
CA MET A 31 10.02 -6.76 -5.22
C MET A 31 11.22 -7.67 -5.49
N ALA A 32 12.32 -7.42 -4.77
CA ALA A 32 13.52 -8.26 -4.85
C ALA A 32 13.27 -9.70 -4.36
N SER A 33 12.31 -9.89 -3.45
CA SER A 33 11.79 -11.20 -3.03
C SER A 33 11.04 -11.95 -4.12
N GLY A 34 10.81 -11.33 -5.29
CA GLY A 34 10.05 -11.91 -6.40
C GLY A 34 8.54 -11.67 -6.32
N GLN A 35 8.04 -11.17 -5.18
CA GLN A 35 6.65 -10.82 -4.94
C GLN A 35 6.24 -9.52 -5.64
N ASN A 36 4.93 -9.30 -5.78
CA ASN A 36 4.39 -8.06 -6.34
C ASN A 36 3.95 -7.14 -5.21
N ALA A 37 4.30 -5.86 -5.34
CA ALA A 37 3.79 -4.77 -4.53
C ALA A 37 2.86 -3.89 -5.35
N PHE A 38 1.67 -3.63 -4.82
CA PHE A 38 0.66 -2.81 -5.48
C PHE A 38 0.65 -1.42 -4.88
N VAL A 39 0.85 -0.43 -5.74
CA VAL A 39 0.93 0.98 -5.33
C VAL A 39 -0.42 1.63 -5.56
N TYR A 40 -0.97 2.24 -4.52
CA TYR A 40 -2.26 2.92 -4.54
C TYR A 40 -2.10 4.40 -4.22
N ARG A 41 -2.80 5.24 -4.98
CA ARG A 41 -2.87 6.67 -4.72
C ARG A 41 -4.23 7.03 -4.13
N CYS A 42 -4.21 7.75 -3.01
CA CYS A 42 -5.42 8.24 -2.37
C CYS A 42 -5.96 9.45 -3.15
N ALA A 43 -7.21 9.34 -3.62
CA ALA A 43 -7.89 10.42 -4.31
C ALA A 43 -8.24 11.61 -3.39
N SER A 44 -8.27 11.40 -2.07
CA SER A 44 -8.57 12.45 -1.09
C SER A 44 -7.36 13.32 -0.74
N CYS A 45 -6.25 12.71 -0.30
CA CYS A 45 -5.07 13.45 0.16
C CYS A 45 -3.88 13.37 -0.81
N GLY A 46 -3.98 12.60 -1.89
CA GLY A 46 -2.93 12.43 -2.90
C GLY A 46 -1.76 11.55 -2.45
N GLN A 47 -1.76 11.05 -1.21
CA GLN A 47 -0.70 10.20 -0.66
C GLN A 47 -0.68 8.81 -1.30
N THR A 48 0.49 8.18 -1.24
CA THR A 48 0.72 6.85 -1.80
C THR A 48 0.81 5.83 -0.69
N LEU A 49 -0.02 4.80 -0.81
CA LEU A 49 0.01 3.61 0.03
C LEU A 49 0.48 2.43 -0.81
N LEU A 50 1.07 1.46 -0.14
CA LEU A 50 1.57 0.27 -0.77
C LEU A 50 0.94 -0.96 -0.12
N LEU A 51 0.60 -1.94 -0.94
CA LEU A 51 0.07 -3.21 -0.52
C LEU A 51 1.03 -4.31 -0.97
N ALA A 52 1.71 -4.92 -0.01
CA ALA A 52 2.47 -6.15 -0.25
C ALA A 52 2.72 -6.89 1.07
N SER A 53 3.24 -8.10 0.93
CA SER A 53 3.62 -8.98 2.03
C SER A 53 5.06 -8.72 2.45
N ASP A 54 5.35 -8.87 3.74
CA ASP A 54 6.74 -8.83 4.23
C ASP A 54 7.51 -10.10 3.83
N ASP A 55 6.81 -11.24 3.71
CA ASP A 55 7.36 -12.56 3.37
C ASP A 55 6.38 -13.38 2.52
N GLU A 56 6.85 -14.43 1.82
CA GLU A 56 6.03 -15.19 0.86
C GLU A 56 4.85 -15.92 1.52
N GLU A 57 4.95 -16.16 2.82
CA GLU A 57 3.93 -16.86 3.63
C GLU A 57 3.03 -15.89 4.42
N ALA A 58 3.39 -14.59 4.45
CA ALA A 58 2.61 -13.58 5.14
C ALA A 58 1.48 -13.04 4.24
N PRO A 59 0.34 -12.64 4.80
CA PRO A 59 -0.68 -11.94 4.04
C PRO A 59 -0.20 -10.52 3.66
N ASP A 60 -0.61 -10.02 2.50
CA ASP A 60 -0.34 -8.64 2.11
C ASP A 60 -0.85 -7.67 3.19
N ARG A 61 -0.10 -6.60 3.47
CA ARG A 61 -0.51 -5.55 4.41
C ARG A 61 -0.35 -4.18 3.78
N TRP A 62 -1.21 -3.26 4.20
CA TRP A 62 -1.14 -1.87 3.79
C TRP A 62 -0.06 -1.13 4.56
N THR A 63 0.92 -0.61 3.85
CA THR A 63 2.02 0.18 4.38
C THR A 63 2.06 1.54 3.70
N ARG A 64 2.70 2.52 4.35
CA ARG A 64 2.96 3.79 3.72
C ARG A 64 4.21 3.66 2.85
N LEU A 65 4.13 4.16 1.61
CA LEU A 65 5.33 4.35 0.80
C LEU A 65 6.01 5.65 1.24
N ASP A 66 6.87 5.57 2.25
CA ASP A 66 7.73 6.69 2.60
C ASP A 66 8.88 6.81 1.59
N ALA A 67 9.25 8.06 1.30
CA ALA A 67 10.28 8.40 0.31
C ALA A 67 11.67 7.82 0.62
N ASP A 68 11.88 7.29 1.83
CA ASP A 68 13.14 6.68 2.28
C ASP A 68 13.27 5.19 1.96
N GLY A 69 12.31 4.64 1.21
CA GLY A 69 12.50 3.38 0.50
C GLY A 69 12.28 2.15 1.36
N TRP A 70 11.41 1.28 0.86
CA TRP A 70 11.60 -0.14 1.05
C TRP A 70 13.01 -0.53 0.59
N ARG A 71 13.84 -0.91 1.55
CA ARG A 71 15.20 -1.42 1.34
C ARG A 71 15.19 -2.94 1.31
#